data_AF-A0A6A5UQI0-F1
#
_entry.id   AF-A0A6A5UQI0-F1
#
_cell.length_a   1.000
_cell.length_b   1.000
_cell.length_c   1.000
_cell.angle_alpha   90.00
_cell.angle_beta   90.00
_cell.angle_gamma   90.00
#
_symmetry.space_group_name_H-M   'P 1'
#
loop_
_entity.id
_entity.type
_entity.pdbx_description
1 polymer ?
#
loop_
_entity_poly.entity_id
_entity_poly.type
_entity_poly.pdbx_seq_one_letter_code
_entity_poly.pdbx_strand_id
1 'polypeptide(L)'
;MFNNPMYSDVMIRQTHEGSTKEYYAHKAVLSAGSPWFFDLLTNVHNGEDAIDIPGDDPELFEVALRFLYTHQLEKSVLDRPAAADPNPPPGFPVHLGFKLRVQRQLSNLLALHSLADKYEVSGLQVCLTQYMPGSEELYEWVFSFLGHNVPQGYYAHLHGPHTYFPANIQQFVQQHYRTCFDKNCGMGRRVCSAIVKHCHSHILKGKILEDLVVQWPRFGSDMFLATRENDGMLWRKDT
;
A
#
# COMPACT_ATOMS: atom_id res chain seq x y z
N MET A 1 21.75 -2.38 -16.02
CA MET A 1 22.54 -3.05 -14.97
C MET A 1 21.69 -3.87 -14.02
N PHE A 2 20.42 -3.55 -13.81
CA PHE A 2 19.52 -4.35 -12.97
C PHE A 2 19.50 -5.84 -13.36
N ASN A 3 19.59 -6.72 -12.35
CA ASN A 3 19.58 -8.18 -12.44
C ASN A 3 20.49 -8.75 -13.56
N ASN A 4 21.70 -8.21 -13.66
CA ASN A 4 22.69 -8.64 -14.63
C ASN A 4 23.90 -9.26 -13.90
N PRO A 5 24.29 -10.52 -14.19
CA PRO A 5 25.44 -11.16 -13.57
C PRO A 5 26.78 -10.50 -13.94
N MET A 6 26.83 -9.72 -15.02
CA MET A 6 28.03 -9.01 -15.43
C MET A 6 28.35 -7.91 -14.42
N TYR A 7 29.47 -8.06 -13.71
CA TYR A 7 29.95 -7.17 -12.62
C TYR A 7 29.10 -7.19 -11.34
N SER A 8 28.18 -8.13 -11.19
CA SER A 8 27.52 -8.33 -9.90
C SER A 8 28.53 -8.82 -8.87
N ASP A 9 28.50 -8.22 -7.68
CA ASP A 9 29.37 -8.54 -6.54
C ASP A 9 28.55 -9.05 -5.33
N VAL A 10 27.24 -9.24 -5.53
CA VAL A 10 26.33 -9.89 -4.57
C VAL A 10 25.14 -10.51 -5.30
N MET A 11 24.66 -11.66 -4.80
CA MET A 11 23.42 -12.30 -5.18
C MET A 11 22.39 -12.17 -4.03
N ILE A 12 21.21 -11.66 -4.31
CA ILE A 12 20.11 -11.59 -3.34
C ILE A 12 19.18 -12.78 -3.55
N ARG A 13 18.99 -13.59 -2.52
CA ARG A 13 18.06 -14.72 -2.49
C ARG A 13 16.83 -14.32 -1.68
N GLN A 14 15.79 -13.93 -2.39
CA GLN A 14 14.55 -13.49 -1.77
C GLN A 14 13.59 -14.69 -1.63
N THR A 15 13.13 -14.99 -0.42
CA THR A 15 12.30 -16.17 -0.16
C THR A 15 10.93 -15.79 0.38
N HIS A 16 9.86 -16.26 -0.29
CA HIS A 16 8.47 -16.01 0.06
C HIS A 16 7.64 -17.28 -0.10
N GLU A 17 6.90 -17.68 0.94
CA GLU A 17 6.01 -18.85 0.91
C GLU A 17 6.67 -20.14 0.36
N GLY A 18 7.95 -20.35 0.68
CA GLY A 18 8.73 -21.51 0.24
C GLY A 18 9.29 -21.42 -1.19
N SER A 19 9.01 -20.34 -1.92
CA SER A 19 9.64 -20.04 -3.21
C SER A 19 10.79 -19.06 -3.02
N THR A 20 11.93 -19.33 -3.66
CA THR A 20 13.09 -18.43 -3.66
C THR A 20 13.32 -17.87 -5.06
N LYS A 21 13.57 -16.56 -5.15
CA LYS A 21 13.95 -15.86 -6.37
C LYS A 21 15.29 -15.17 -6.17
N GLU A 22 16.17 -15.34 -7.15
CA GLU A 22 17.55 -14.85 -7.09
C GLU A 22 17.73 -13.59 -7.94
N TYR A 23 18.50 -12.63 -7.43
CA TYR A 23 18.81 -11.38 -8.12
C TYR A 23 20.31 -11.11 -8.09
N TYR A 24 20.93 -10.97 -9.26
CA TYR A 24 22.28 -10.46 -9.37
C TYR A 24 22.29 -8.95 -9.15
N ALA A 25 23.06 -8.48 -8.18
CA ALA A 25 23.07 -7.07 -7.79
C ALA A 25 24.48 -6.52 -7.55
N HIS A 26 24.54 -5.21 -7.33
CA HIS A 26 25.76 -4.44 -7.18
C HIS A 26 25.71 -3.74 -5.83
N LYS A 27 26.61 -4.09 -4.91
CA LYS A 27 26.67 -3.56 -3.54
C LYS A 27 26.68 -2.04 -3.55
N ALA A 28 27.50 -1.43 -4.42
CA ALA A 28 27.60 0.01 -4.56
C ALA A 28 26.26 0.69 -4.89
N VAL A 29 25.44 0.10 -5.77
CA VAL A 29 24.13 0.66 -6.15
C VAL A 29 23.14 0.52 -4.99
N LEU A 30 23.08 -0.66 -4.37
CA LEU A 30 22.17 -0.92 -3.24
C LEU A 30 22.48 0.00 -2.06
N SER A 31 23.74 0.07 -1.67
CA SER A 31 24.21 0.93 -0.57
C SER A 31 23.99 2.41 -0.83
N ALA A 32 24.12 2.88 -2.07
CA ALA A 32 23.88 4.28 -2.41
C ALA A 32 22.40 4.67 -2.33
N GLY A 33 21.49 3.74 -2.62
CA GLY A 33 20.05 4.00 -2.65
C GLY A 33 19.26 3.59 -1.40
N SER A 34 19.89 2.90 -0.45
CA SER A 34 19.25 2.37 0.76
C SER A 34 20.26 2.26 1.91
N PRO A 35 20.10 3.04 2.99
CA PRO A 35 20.89 2.90 4.21
C PRO A 35 20.79 1.49 4.81
N TRP A 36 19.59 0.89 4.75
CA TRP A 36 19.38 -0.49 5.19
C TRP A 36 20.31 -1.48 4.45
N PHE A 37 20.42 -1.37 3.12
CA PHE A 37 21.35 -2.22 2.36
C PHE A 37 22.81 -1.88 2.64
N PHE A 38 23.16 -0.61 2.88
CA PHE A 38 24.51 -0.24 3.31
C PHE A 38 24.90 -0.91 4.63
N ASP A 39 24.02 -0.84 5.63
CA ASP A 39 24.25 -1.46 6.93
C ASP A 39 24.28 -2.99 6.83
N LEU A 40 23.40 -3.60 6.03
CA LEU A 40 23.43 -5.04 5.80
C LEU A 40 24.77 -5.46 5.17
N LEU A 41 25.17 -4.81 4.07
CA LEU A 41 26.32 -5.23 3.28
C LEU A 41 27.67 -4.90 3.92
N THR A 42 27.73 -3.94 4.86
CA THR A 42 28.93 -3.67 5.66
C THR A 42 29.12 -4.69 6.79
N ASN A 43 28.04 -5.31 7.26
CA ASN A 43 28.09 -6.34 8.30
C ASN A 43 28.26 -7.76 7.76
N VAL A 44 27.98 -8.00 6.47
CA VAL A 44 28.28 -9.28 5.82
C VAL A 44 29.80 -9.46 5.76
N HIS A 45 30.31 -10.54 6.36
CA HIS A 45 31.73 -10.86 6.32
C HIS A 45 32.22 -11.01 4.87
N ASN A 46 33.37 -10.40 4.56
CA ASN A 46 34.02 -10.48 3.27
C ASN A 46 34.20 -11.95 2.85
N GLY A 47 33.34 -12.46 1.96
CA GLY A 47 33.39 -13.84 1.46
C GLY A 47 32.03 -14.46 1.17
N GLU A 48 30.94 -13.92 1.72
CA GLU A 48 29.59 -14.35 1.31
C GLU A 48 29.15 -13.58 0.06
N ASP A 49 29.06 -14.30 -1.05
CA ASP A 49 28.61 -13.76 -2.34
C ASP A 49 27.08 -13.68 -2.44
N ALA A 50 26.35 -14.20 -1.44
CA ALA A 50 24.89 -14.25 -1.47
C ALA A 50 24.25 -13.89 -0.14
N ILE A 51 23.23 -13.03 -0.17
CA ILE A 51 22.42 -12.62 0.99
C ILE A 51 21.01 -13.20 0.90
N ASP A 52 20.52 -13.77 1.98
CA ASP A 52 19.17 -14.34 2.07
C ASP A 52 18.21 -13.31 2.72
N ILE A 53 17.13 -12.97 2.02
CA ILE A 53 16.12 -12.00 2.46
C ILE A 53 14.75 -12.69 2.52
N PRO A 54 14.23 -13.00 3.71
CA PRO A 54 12.96 -13.70 3.86
C PRO A 54 11.75 -12.76 3.94
N GLY A 55 10.60 -13.24 3.45
CA GLY A 55 9.28 -12.85 3.89
C GLY A 55 8.54 -11.78 3.08
N ASP A 56 9.16 -11.19 2.06
CA ASP A 56 8.47 -10.19 1.22
C ASP A 56 7.91 -10.81 -0.05
N ASP A 57 6.97 -10.14 -0.73
CA ASP A 57 6.52 -10.58 -2.04
C ASP A 57 7.64 -10.39 -3.09
N PRO A 58 8.02 -11.43 -3.87
CA PRO A 58 9.13 -11.33 -4.83
C PRO A 58 8.91 -10.31 -5.94
N GLU A 59 7.66 -10.07 -6.36
CA GLU A 59 7.36 -9.10 -7.41
C GLU A 59 7.49 -7.67 -6.89
N LEU A 60 6.95 -7.39 -5.70
CA LEU A 60 7.08 -6.07 -5.06
C LEU A 60 8.52 -5.77 -4.68
N PHE A 61 9.26 -6.77 -4.18
CA PHE A 61 10.69 -6.63 -3.90
C PHE A 61 11.49 -6.32 -5.17
N GLU A 62 11.17 -6.99 -6.28
CA GLU A 62 11.80 -6.70 -7.58
C GLU A 62 11.58 -5.25 -8.01
N VAL A 63 10.38 -4.70 -7.82
CA VAL A 63 10.10 -3.28 -8.13
C VAL A 63 10.96 -2.34 -7.31
N ALA A 64 11.08 -2.60 -6.01
CA ALA A 64 11.92 -1.77 -5.15
C ALA A 64 13.41 -1.87 -5.54
N LEU A 65 13.92 -3.07 -5.83
CA LEU A 65 15.27 -3.24 -6.35
C LEU A 65 15.45 -2.50 -7.68
N ARG A 66 14.53 -2.66 -8.63
CA ARG A 66 14.60 -1.98 -9.94
C ARG A 66 14.59 -0.46 -9.78
N PHE A 67 13.83 0.06 -8.81
CA PHE A 67 13.83 1.48 -8.48
C PHE A 67 15.21 1.96 -8.03
N LEU A 68 15.94 1.19 -7.21
CA LEU A 68 17.32 1.56 -6.79
C LEU A 68 18.27 1.73 -7.99
N TYR A 69 18.05 1.01 -9.10
CA TYR A 69 18.88 1.12 -10.30
C TYR A 69 18.44 2.22 -11.27
N THR A 70 17.16 2.55 -11.29
CA THR A 70 16.57 3.37 -12.36
C THR A 70 16.00 4.70 -11.89
N HIS A 71 15.72 4.81 -10.58
CA HIS A 71 14.95 5.89 -9.96
C HIS A 71 13.59 6.13 -10.63
N GLN A 72 13.01 5.09 -11.23
CA GLN A 72 11.74 5.14 -11.93
C GLN A 72 10.77 4.10 -11.35
N LEU A 73 9.57 4.54 -11.00
CA LEU A 73 8.49 3.64 -10.60
C LEU A 73 7.82 3.08 -11.86
N GLU A 74 7.84 1.76 -11.99
CA GLU A 74 7.13 1.08 -13.07
C GLU A 74 5.64 0.94 -12.75
N LYS A 75 4.84 1.81 -13.36
CA LYS A 75 3.37 1.86 -13.15
C LYS A 75 2.66 0.55 -13.49
N SER A 76 3.21 -0.24 -14.42
CA SER A 76 2.64 -1.51 -14.86
C SER A 76 2.42 -2.49 -13.70
N VAL A 77 3.22 -2.38 -12.63
CA VAL A 77 3.10 -3.25 -11.45
C VAL A 77 1.96 -2.82 -10.53
N LEU A 78 1.64 -1.53 -10.51
CA LEU A 78 0.41 -1.06 -9.87
C LEU A 78 -0.82 -1.53 -10.66
N ASP A 79 -0.72 -1.48 -11.99
CA ASP A 79 -1.82 -1.82 -12.90
C ASP A 79 -2.00 -3.30 -13.20
N ARG A 80 -1.08 -4.15 -12.73
CA ARG A 80 -1.06 -5.56 -13.11
C ARG A 80 -2.40 -6.18 -12.70
N PRO A 81 -3.18 -6.74 -13.65
CA PRO A 81 -4.30 -7.58 -13.24
C PRO A 81 -3.70 -8.69 -12.35
N ALA A 82 -4.49 -9.30 -11.47
CA ALA A 82 -4.07 -10.62 -10.99
C ALA A 82 -3.82 -11.49 -12.23
N ALA A 83 -3.38 -12.71 -12.04
CA ALA A 83 -3.92 -13.77 -12.88
C ALA A 83 -5.47 -13.79 -12.78
N ALA A 84 -6.16 -12.73 -13.21
CA ALA A 84 -7.51 -12.76 -13.67
C ALA A 84 -7.40 -13.62 -14.91
N ASP A 85 -8.12 -14.73 -14.88
CA ASP A 85 -8.40 -15.52 -16.06
C ASP A 85 -8.65 -14.53 -17.22
N PRO A 86 -7.83 -14.52 -18.28
CA PRO A 86 -8.04 -13.63 -19.42
C PRO A 86 -9.45 -13.80 -20.01
N ASN A 87 -10.15 -14.88 -19.66
CA ASN A 87 -11.57 -15.09 -19.86
C ASN A 87 -12.32 -15.09 -18.52
N PRO A 88 -12.73 -13.93 -17.97
CA PRO A 88 -13.68 -13.95 -16.86
C PRO A 88 -14.92 -14.75 -17.30
N PRO A 89 -15.49 -15.61 -16.43
CA PRO A 89 -16.60 -16.47 -16.81
C PRO A 89 -17.73 -15.63 -17.43
N PRO A 90 -18.41 -16.12 -18.49
CA PRO A 90 -19.52 -15.41 -19.11
C PRO A 90 -20.54 -14.96 -18.05
N GLY A 91 -20.83 -13.66 -18.01
CA GLY A 91 -21.71 -13.06 -17.00
C GLY A 91 -21.00 -12.51 -15.76
N PHE A 92 -19.66 -12.54 -15.69
CA PHE A 92 -18.93 -11.84 -14.64
C PHE A 92 -19.24 -10.34 -14.71
N PRO A 93 -19.75 -9.73 -13.64
CA PRO A 93 -20.15 -8.34 -13.72
C PRO A 93 -18.93 -7.43 -13.92
N VAL A 94 -18.92 -6.64 -15.00
CA VAL A 94 -17.85 -5.66 -15.31
C VAL A 94 -17.50 -4.79 -14.11
N HIS A 95 -18.54 -4.44 -13.33
CA HIS A 95 -18.42 -3.63 -12.14
C HIS A 95 -17.57 -4.30 -11.03
N LEU A 96 -17.70 -5.63 -10.85
CA LEU A 96 -16.92 -6.37 -9.86
C LEU A 96 -15.43 -6.45 -10.26
N GLY A 97 -15.15 -6.58 -11.55
CA GLY A 97 -13.78 -6.60 -12.08
C GLY A 97 -13.04 -5.28 -11.83
N PHE A 98 -13.72 -4.15 -12.02
CA PHE A 98 -13.15 -2.83 -11.72
C PHE A 98 -12.86 -2.64 -10.22
N LYS A 99 -13.81 -3.02 -9.34
CA LYS A 99 -13.62 -2.95 -7.89
C LYS A 99 -12.39 -3.75 -7.43
N LEU A 100 -12.24 -4.97 -7.91
CA LEU A 100 -11.09 -5.82 -7.59
C LEU A 100 -9.78 -5.22 -8.10
N ARG A 101 -9.80 -4.55 -9.26
CA ARG A 101 -8.63 -3.87 -9.81
C ARG A 101 -8.19 -2.68 -8.94
N VAL A 102 -9.12 -1.81 -8.55
CA VAL A 102 -8.85 -0.65 -7.69
C VAL A 102 -8.35 -1.09 -6.32
N GLN A 103 -9.03 -2.06 -5.71
CA GLN A 103 -8.61 -2.61 -4.42
C GLN A 103 -7.19 -3.18 -4.50
N ARG A 104 -6.86 -3.92 -5.57
CA ARG A 104 -5.51 -4.45 -5.78
C ARG A 104 -4.48 -3.35 -6.00
N GLN A 105 -4.78 -2.34 -6.83
CA GLN A 105 -3.89 -1.21 -7.05
C GLN A 105 -3.52 -0.54 -5.72
N LEU A 106 -4.52 -0.27 -4.87
CA LEU A 106 -4.29 0.30 -3.55
C LEU A 106 -3.50 -0.64 -2.63
N SER A 107 -3.86 -1.93 -2.59
CA SER A 107 -3.12 -2.92 -1.81
C SER A 107 -1.66 -3.05 -2.25
N ASN A 108 -1.37 -3.06 -3.55
CA ASN A 108 -0.01 -3.11 -4.10
C ASN A 108 0.76 -1.84 -3.75
N LEU A 109 0.10 -0.68 -3.86
CA LEU A 109 0.71 0.61 -3.54
C LEU A 109 1.07 0.70 -2.05
N LEU A 110 0.18 0.27 -1.15
CA LEU A 110 0.44 0.20 0.29
C LEU A 110 1.54 -0.80 0.63
N ALA A 111 1.48 -2.01 0.06
CA ALA A 111 2.48 -3.05 0.30
C ALA A 111 3.87 -2.62 -0.19
N LEU A 112 3.95 -2.02 -1.38
CA LEU A 112 5.20 -1.50 -1.93
C LEU A 112 5.72 -0.29 -1.15
N HIS A 113 4.83 0.55 -0.62
CA HIS A 113 5.24 1.67 0.25
C HIS A 113 5.83 1.13 1.54
N SER A 114 5.21 0.14 2.17
CA SER A 114 5.74 -0.50 3.36
C SER A 114 7.06 -1.23 3.10
N LEU A 115 7.24 -1.80 1.91
CA LEU A 115 8.52 -2.39 1.50
C LEU A 115 9.59 -1.30 1.33
N ALA A 116 9.25 -0.17 0.71
CA ALA A 116 10.13 0.99 0.60
C ALA A 116 10.48 1.59 1.97
N ASP A 117 9.57 1.51 2.94
CA ASP A 117 9.80 1.84 4.36
C ASP A 117 10.81 0.89 5.00
N LYS A 118 10.53 -0.41 4.94
CA LYS A 118 11.39 -1.48 5.49
C LYS A 118 12.84 -1.41 4.99
N TYR A 119 13.02 -1.11 3.71
CA TYR A 119 14.34 -1.02 3.06
C TYR A 119 14.87 0.41 2.95
N GLU A 120 14.24 1.38 3.60
CA GLU A 120 14.68 2.78 3.63
C GLU A 120 14.92 3.41 2.24
N VAL A 121 14.09 3.05 1.26
CA VAL A 121 14.14 3.56 -0.12
C VAL A 121 13.29 4.83 -0.23
N SER A 122 13.77 5.91 0.37
CA SER A 122 13.01 7.18 0.53
C SER A 122 12.46 7.74 -0.79
N GLY A 123 13.23 7.70 -1.88
CA GLY A 123 12.76 8.15 -3.20
C GLY A 123 11.51 7.38 -3.68
N LEU A 124 11.45 6.08 -3.40
CA LEU A 124 10.32 5.24 -3.76
C LEU A 124 9.09 5.55 -2.89
N GLN A 125 9.28 5.77 -1.58
CA GLN A 125 8.21 6.18 -0.67
C GLN A 125 7.54 7.48 -1.13
N VAL A 126 8.33 8.47 -1.53
CA VAL A 126 7.84 9.76 -2.05
C VAL A 126 7.03 9.54 -3.33
N CYS A 127 7.56 8.78 -4.29
CA CYS A 127 6.82 8.44 -5.50
C CYS A 127 5.48 7.78 -5.17
N LEU A 128 5.48 6.72 -4.36
CA LEU A 128 4.25 5.98 -4.02
C LEU A 128 3.22 6.84 -3.29
N THR A 129 3.67 7.73 -2.40
CA THR A 129 2.80 8.71 -1.75
C THR A 129 2.18 9.66 -2.78
N GLN A 130 2.91 10.07 -3.81
CA GLN A 130 2.38 10.92 -4.89
C GLN A 130 1.40 10.16 -5.80
N TYR A 131 1.62 8.86 -6.03
CA TYR A 131 0.70 8.00 -6.78
C TYR A 131 -0.56 7.64 -6.02
N MET A 132 -0.52 7.71 -4.68
CA MET A 132 -1.72 7.50 -3.87
C MET A 132 -2.77 8.54 -4.26
N PRO A 133 -3.97 8.13 -4.69
CA PRO A 133 -5.01 9.06 -5.10
C PRO A 133 -5.27 10.13 -4.03
N GLY A 134 -5.66 11.33 -4.47
CA GLY A 134 -6.13 12.36 -3.54
C GLY A 134 -7.36 11.88 -2.76
N SER A 135 -7.76 12.57 -1.68
CA SER A 135 -8.92 12.13 -0.89
C SER A 135 -10.20 11.98 -1.70
N GLU A 136 -10.46 12.92 -2.62
CA GLU A 136 -11.63 12.90 -3.51
C GLU A 136 -11.55 11.74 -4.50
N GLU A 137 -10.38 11.51 -5.10
CA GLU A 137 -10.18 10.39 -6.02
C GLU A 137 -10.26 9.05 -5.30
N LEU A 138 -9.71 8.96 -4.08
CA LEU A 138 -9.81 7.78 -3.24
C LEU A 138 -11.27 7.55 -2.82
N TYR A 139 -12.02 8.62 -2.57
CA TYR A 139 -13.45 8.54 -2.35
C TYR A 139 -14.17 8.03 -3.59
N GLU A 140 -13.95 8.59 -4.77
CA GLU A 140 -14.53 8.08 -6.00
C GLU A 140 -14.17 6.60 -6.21
N TRP A 141 -12.90 6.25 -6.03
CA TRP A 141 -12.38 4.89 -6.17
C TRP A 141 -13.01 3.90 -5.19
N VAL A 142 -13.22 4.31 -3.94
CA VAL A 142 -13.76 3.45 -2.88
C VAL A 142 -15.30 3.49 -2.84
N PHE A 143 -15.94 4.56 -3.31
CA PHE A 143 -17.35 4.89 -3.02
C PHE A 143 -18.25 5.17 -4.23
N SER A 144 -17.79 5.83 -5.32
CA SER A 144 -18.71 6.21 -6.41
C SER A 144 -19.25 5.01 -7.20
N PHE A 145 -18.65 3.84 -6.98
CA PHE A 145 -19.08 2.58 -7.56
C PHE A 145 -20.28 1.93 -6.87
N LEU A 146 -20.66 2.39 -5.67
CA LEU A 146 -21.85 1.90 -4.96
C LEU A 146 -23.14 2.66 -5.34
N GLY A 147 -23.05 3.74 -6.14
CA GLY A 147 -24.10 4.77 -6.14
C GLY A 147 -24.81 5.11 -7.45
N HIS A 148 -24.23 4.92 -8.64
CA HIS A 148 -24.76 5.66 -9.82
C HIS A 148 -25.64 4.90 -10.82
N ASN A 149 -25.82 3.58 -10.72
CA ASN A 149 -26.73 2.86 -11.64
C ASN A 149 -27.53 1.71 -11.01
N VAL A 150 -27.53 1.57 -9.69
CA VAL A 150 -28.35 0.56 -9.03
C VAL A 150 -29.64 1.24 -8.57
N PRO A 151 -30.82 0.79 -9.06
CA PRO A 151 -32.09 1.38 -8.67
C PRO A 151 -32.20 1.45 -7.15
N GLN A 152 -32.67 2.60 -6.65
CA GLN A 152 -32.73 2.96 -5.23
C GLN A 152 -33.47 1.94 -4.34
N GLY A 153 -34.19 0.97 -4.94
CA GLY A 153 -34.85 -0.15 -4.26
C GLY A 153 -34.07 -1.46 -4.14
N TYR A 154 -32.95 -1.66 -4.85
CA TYR A 154 -32.26 -2.97 -4.86
C TYR A 154 -31.48 -3.25 -3.56
N TYR A 155 -31.09 -2.20 -2.83
CA TYR A 155 -30.32 -2.30 -1.57
C TYR A 155 -31.18 -2.35 -0.30
N ALA A 156 -32.51 -2.25 -0.41
CA ALA A 156 -33.39 -2.30 0.75
C ALA A 156 -33.49 -3.71 1.38
N HIS A 157 -33.14 -4.76 0.62
CA HIS A 157 -33.38 -6.16 1.01
C HIS A 157 -32.11 -6.95 1.37
N LEU A 158 -30.93 -6.43 1.01
CA LEU A 158 -29.63 -7.04 1.32
C LEU A 158 -28.83 -6.01 2.09
N HIS A 159 -28.83 -6.11 3.42
CA HIS A 159 -28.06 -5.30 4.39
C HIS A 159 -27.80 -3.85 3.96
N GLY A 160 -28.53 -2.90 4.56
CA GLY A 160 -28.54 -1.49 4.17
C GLY A 160 -27.17 -0.90 3.82
N PRO A 161 -27.13 0.12 2.92
CA PRO A 161 -25.96 0.58 2.14
C PRO A 161 -24.68 0.99 2.92
N HIS A 162 -24.69 0.86 4.25
CA HIS A 162 -23.65 1.33 5.16
C HIS A 162 -22.81 0.23 5.81
N THR A 163 -23.11 -1.07 5.65
CA THR A 163 -22.37 -2.15 6.35
C THR A 163 -21.11 -2.66 5.63
N TYR A 164 -20.99 -2.47 4.31
CA TYR A 164 -19.79 -2.88 3.55
C TYR A 164 -18.63 -1.89 3.69
N PHE A 165 -18.93 -0.71 4.19
CA PHE A 165 -18.02 0.41 4.29
C PHE A 165 -16.89 0.24 5.34
N PRO A 166 -17.18 -0.22 6.57
CA PRO A 166 -16.16 -0.28 7.62
C PRO A 166 -15.11 -1.38 7.41
N ALA A 167 -15.50 -2.49 6.78
CA ALA A 167 -14.62 -3.64 6.56
C ALA A 167 -13.41 -3.29 5.66
N ASN A 168 -13.62 -2.48 4.62
CA ASN A 168 -12.56 -2.10 3.70
C ASN A 168 -11.56 -1.12 4.36
N ILE A 169 -12.05 -0.16 5.15
CA ILE A 169 -11.18 0.80 5.83
C ILE A 169 -10.35 0.12 6.91
N GLN A 170 -10.94 -0.80 7.67
CA GLN A 170 -10.18 -1.61 8.62
C GLN A 170 -9.07 -2.39 7.92
N GLN A 171 -9.34 -3.00 6.76
CA GLN A 171 -8.33 -3.68 5.96
C GLN A 171 -7.23 -2.73 5.48
N PHE A 172 -7.56 -1.53 5.01
CA PHE A 172 -6.56 -0.54 4.58
C PHE A 172 -5.67 -0.07 5.73
N VAL A 173 -6.28 0.30 6.87
CA VAL A 173 -5.55 0.69 8.07
C VAL A 173 -4.66 -0.45 8.54
N GLN A 174 -5.19 -1.68 8.61
CA GLN A 174 -4.42 -2.85 8.99
C GLN A 174 -3.27 -3.12 8.01
N GLN A 175 -3.51 -3.04 6.70
CA GLN A 175 -2.49 -3.31 5.69
C GLN A 175 -1.34 -2.30 5.78
N HIS A 176 -1.65 -1.02 5.96
CA HIS A 176 -0.63 0.02 6.06
C HIS A 176 0.09 0.00 7.42
N TYR A 177 -0.66 0.09 8.54
CA TYR A 177 -0.07 0.31 9.86
C TYR A 177 0.52 -0.96 10.51
N ARG A 178 0.23 -2.15 9.96
CA ARG A 178 0.94 -3.37 10.36
C ARG A 178 2.43 -3.32 10.02
N THR A 179 2.79 -2.59 8.97
CA THR A 179 4.14 -2.60 8.40
C THR A 179 4.80 -1.22 8.35
N CYS A 180 4.03 -0.14 8.42
CA CYS A 180 4.58 1.21 8.52
C CYS A 180 5.14 1.48 9.92
N PHE A 181 6.42 1.86 9.99
CA PHE A 181 7.09 2.12 11.26
C PHE A 181 7.01 3.60 11.69
N ASP A 182 6.98 4.49 10.71
CA ASP A 182 7.01 5.92 10.93
C ASP A 182 5.68 6.52 11.39
N LYS A 183 5.79 7.52 12.27
CA LYS A 183 4.68 8.43 12.60
C LYS A 183 4.66 9.55 11.57
N ASN A 184 3.48 10.01 11.18
CA ASN A 184 3.34 11.12 10.23
C ASN A 184 3.97 10.82 8.85
N CYS A 185 3.92 9.57 8.41
CA CYS A 185 4.37 9.23 7.07
C CYS A 185 3.40 9.80 6.01
N GLY A 186 3.91 10.08 4.81
CA GLY A 186 3.10 10.69 3.74
C GLY A 186 1.89 9.84 3.37
N MET A 187 2.06 8.52 3.32
CA MET A 187 0.99 7.56 3.03
C MET A 187 -0.10 7.55 4.11
N GLY A 188 0.30 7.45 5.38
CA GLY A 188 -0.59 7.44 6.54
C GLY A 188 -1.45 8.69 6.60
N ARG A 189 -0.87 9.87 6.35
CA ARG A 189 -1.63 11.12 6.23
C ARG A 189 -2.65 11.11 5.10
N ARG A 190 -2.32 10.57 3.92
CA ARG A 190 -3.27 10.48 2.81
C ARG A 190 -4.44 9.55 3.12
N VAL A 191 -4.14 8.36 3.67
CA VAL A 191 -5.17 7.40 4.13
C VAL A 191 -6.08 8.06 5.17
N CYS A 192 -5.50 8.67 6.20
CA CYS A 192 -6.25 9.33 7.26
C CYS A 192 -7.05 10.53 6.75
N SER A 193 -6.51 11.35 5.84
CA SER A 193 -7.25 12.48 5.26
C SER A 193 -8.47 12.02 4.46
N ALA A 194 -8.37 10.93 3.72
CA ALA A 194 -9.52 10.37 3.03
C ALA A 194 -10.57 9.83 4.03
N ILE A 195 -10.11 9.19 5.11
CA ILE A 195 -11.00 8.73 6.18
C ILE A 195 -11.74 9.91 6.83
N VAL A 196 -11.02 10.95 7.25
CA VAL A 196 -11.60 12.12 7.91
C VAL A 196 -12.62 12.83 7.01
N LYS A 197 -12.30 13.05 5.74
CA LYS A 197 -13.16 13.80 4.81
C LYS A 197 -14.44 13.06 4.46
N HIS A 198 -14.37 11.74 4.29
CA HIS A 198 -15.46 11.00 3.65
C HIS A 198 -16.14 9.96 4.56
N CYS A 199 -15.59 9.69 5.75
CA CYS A 199 -16.06 8.63 6.63
C CYS A 199 -16.64 9.16 7.97
N HIS A 200 -16.99 10.45 8.01
CA HIS A 200 -17.30 11.18 9.25
C HIS A 200 -18.40 10.52 10.10
N SER A 201 -19.53 10.14 9.49
CA SER A 201 -20.70 9.65 10.23
C SER A 201 -20.56 8.23 10.77
N HIS A 202 -19.83 7.35 10.09
CA HIS A 202 -19.83 5.91 10.39
C HIS A 202 -18.59 5.43 11.12
N ILE A 203 -17.42 5.99 10.80
CA ILE A 203 -16.15 5.53 11.38
C ILE A 203 -15.79 6.39 12.56
N LEU A 204 -15.83 7.71 12.43
CA LEU A 204 -15.29 8.61 13.45
C LEU A 204 -16.09 8.60 14.77
N LYS A 205 -17.37 8.22 14.71
CA LYS A 205 -18.25 8.08 15.88
C LYS A 205 -18.49 6.62 16.28
N GLY A 206 -17.89 5.66 15.57
CA GLY A 206 -18.11 4.23 15.77
C GLY A 206 -17.01 3.58 16.60
N LYS A 207 -17.37 2.49 17.30
CA LYS A 207 -16.42 1.63 18.04
C LYS A 207 -15.25 1.14 17.17
N ILE A 208 -15.46 1.02 15.86
CA ILE A 208 -14.44 0.58 14.90
C ILE A 208 -13.22 1.52 14.91
N LEU A 209 -13.42 2.85 15.02
CA LEU A 209 -12.27 3.76 15.11
C LEU A 209 -11.52 3.55 16.43
N GLU A 210 -12.23 3.39 17.54
CA GLU A 210 -11.62 3.11 18.85
C GLU A 210 -10.77 1.84 18.79
N ASP A 211 -11.33 0.74 18.26
CA ASP A 211 -10.65 -0.54 18.10
C ASP A 211 -9.39 -0.39 17.22
N LEU A 212 -9.49 0.36 16.11
CA LEU A 212 -8.35 0.62 15.22
C LEU A 212 -7.26 1.47 15.89
N VAL A 213 -7.61 2.50 16.65
CA VAL A 213 -6.64 3.37 17.34
C VAL A 213 -5.96 2.63 18.49
N VAL A 214 -6.71 1.80 19.23
CA VAL A 214 -6.15 0.93 20.27
C VAL A 214 -5.17 -0.08 19.65
N GLN A 215 -5.55 -0.70 18.53
CA GLN A 215 -4.70 -1.66 17.84
C GLN A 215 -3.47 -0.98 17.19
N TRP A 216 -3.65 0.23 16.66
CA TRP A 216 -2.62 0.96 15.90
C TRP A 216 -2.51 2.42 16.39
N PRO A 217 -1.79 2.71 17.49
CA PRO A 217 -1.70 4.08 18.01
C PRO A 217 -1.11 5.12 17.04
N ARG A 218 -0.27 4.66 16.09
CA ARG A 218 0.27 5.50 15.01
C ARG A 218 -0.82 6.02 14.08
N PHE A 219 -1.79 5.18 13.76
CA PHE A 219 -2.98 5.58 13.01
C PHE A 219 -3.74 6.69 13.74
N GLY A 220 -3.90 6.60 15.07
CA GLY A 220 -4.50 7.67 15.86
C GLY A 220 -3.74 9.00 15.75
N SER A 221 -2.41 8.95 15.71
CA SER A 221 -1.57 10.15 15.55
C SER A 221 -1.77 10.79 14.18
N ASP A 222 -1.77 9.99 13.12
CA ASP A 222 -1.97 10.48 11.74
C ASP A 222 -3.40 10.98 11.53
N MET A 223 -4.40 10.32 12.13
CA MET A 223 -5.79 10.79 12.14
C MET A 223 -5.93 12.17 12.78
N PHE A 224 -5.23 12.40 13.90
CA PHE A 224 -5.21 13.71 14.54
C PHE A 224 -4.59 14.78 13.63
N LEU A 225 -3.46 14.48 13.00
CA LEU A 225 -2.79 15.41 12.08
C LEU A 225 -3.66 15.69 10.84
N ALA A 226 -4.20 14.66 10.21
CA ALA A 226 -5.11 14.78 9.07
C ALA A 226 -6.35 15.62 9.44
N THR A 227 -6.88 15.46 10.65
CA THR A 227 -8.00 16.28 11.14
C THR A 227 -7.64 17.76 11.25
N ARG A 228 -6.43 18.07 11.76
CA ARG A 228 -5.95 19.45 11.84
C ARG A 228 -5.76 20.08 10.47
N GLU A 229 -5.27 19.32 9.50
CA GLU A 229 -5.11 19.77 8.12
C GLU A 229 -6.45 20.00 7.40
N ASN A 230 -7.53 19.39 7.91
CA ASN A 230 -8.90 19.52 7.38
C ASN A 230 -9.78 20.40 8.29
N ASP A 231 -9.27 21.56 8.73
CA ASP A 231 -10.01 22.55 9.54
C ASP A 231 -10.73 21.99 10.78
N GLY A 232 -10.22 20.91 11.36
CA GLY A 232 -10.82 20.27 12.51
C GLY A 232 -12.16 19.58 12.22
N MET A 233 -12.42 19.15 10.98
CA MET A 233 -13.70 18.56 10.56
C MET A 233 -14.22 17.45 11.49
N LEU A 234 -13.33 16.66 12.12
CA LEU A 234 -13.68 15.61 13.07
C LEU A 234 -14.47 16.10 14.31
N TRP A 235 -14.37 17.40 14.62
CA TRP A 235 -14.94 18.01 15.83
C TRP A 235 -16.12 18.94 15.57
N ARG A 236 -16.55 19.09 14.31
CA ARG A 236 -17.74 19.89 14.02
C ARG A 236 -18.96 19.11 14.52
N LYS A 237 -19.67 19.68 15.49
CA LYS A 237 -21.01 19.22 15.85
C LYS A 237 -21.88 19.44 14.60
N ASP A 238 -22.52 18.38 14.12
CA ASP A 238 -23.55 18.47 13.08
C ASP A 238 -24.58 19.49 13.61
N THR A 239 -24.57 20.69 13.04
CA THR A 239 -25.37 21.85 13.45
C THR A 239 -26.44 22.12 12.41
#